data_AF-A0A382T5L0-F1
#
_entry.id   AF-A0A382T5L0-F1
#
_cell.length_a   1.000
_cell.length_b   1.000
_cell.length_c   1.000
_cell.angle_alpha   90.00
_cell.angle_beta   90.00
_cell.angle_gamma   90.00
#
_symmetry.space_group_name_H-M   'P 1'
#
loop_
_entity.id
_entity.type
_entity.pdbx_description
1 polymer ?
#
loop_
_entity_poly.entity_id
_entity_poly.type
_entity_poly.pdbx_seq_one_letter_code
_entity_poly.pdbx_strand_id
1 'polypeptide(L)'
;MTRRSHGEGTVYQRSDGRWVAEVQLPNDHLGRRRRRKRTVKTKKEAERICRNLLADIESGRIELDGSVTVTDWCETWLAGAARLTCKERTVAGYKYALDRWVLPHVGRYQLRQLHVGHIEKMQTSLLDAGLSVG
;
A
#
# COMPACT_ATOMS: atom_id res chain seq x y z
N MET A 1 13.71 25.20 18.95
CA MET A 1 12.76 24.11 18.64
C MET A 1 13.15 23.51 17.29
N THR A 2 13.84 22.37 17.30
CA THR A 2 14.38 21.75 16.08
C THR A 2 13.23 21.18 15.26
N ARG A 3 12.94 21.82 14.13
CA ARG A 3 11.90 21.43 13.18
C ARG A 3 12.36 20.13 12.52
N ARG A 4 11.80 18.99 12.94
CA ARG A 4 12.17 17.67 12.41
C ARG A 4 11.98 17.64 10.89
N SER A 5 12.99 17.14 10.20
CA SER A 5 13.07 17.04 8.74
C SER A 5 11.92 16.18 8.18
N HIS A 6 11.43 16.57 7.01
CA HIS A 6 10.32 15.92 6.30
C HIS A 6 10.72 14.49 5.91
N GLY A 7 10.37 13.49 6.74
CA GLY A 7 10.67 12.08 6.47
C GLY A 7 10.78 11.19 7.71
N GLU A 8 10.91 11.76 8.90
CA GLU A 8 11.06 10.97 10.13
C GLU A 8 9.71 10.40 10.60
N GLY A 9 9.66 9.08 10.73
CA GLY A 9 8.53 8.39 11.36
C GLY A 9 8.27 8.94 12.77
N THR A 10 6.99 9.10 13.11
CA THR A 10 6.53 9.64 14.39
C THR A 10 6.08 8.51 15.30
N VAL A 11 6.55 8.53 16.55
CA VAL A 11 6.05 7.63 17.62
C VAL A 11 5.39 8.47 18.71
N TYR A 12 4.15 8.17 19.06
CA TYR A 12 3.40 8.88 20.10
C TYR A 12 2.45 7.96 20.86
N GLN A 13 2.09 8.34 22.09
CA GLN A 13 1.10 7.63 22.90
C GLN A 13 -0.28 8.26 22.71
N ARG A 14 -1.31 7.43 22.59
CA ARG A 14 -2.72 7.84 22.54
C ARG A 14 -3.29 7.97 23.94
N SER A 15 -4.45 8.62 24.05
CA SER A 15 -5.21 8.74 25.29
C SER A 15 -5.64 7.40 25.90
N ASP A 16 -5.73 6.33 25.10
CA ASP A 16 -6.03 4.96 25.55
C ASP A 16 -4.79 4.21 26.08
N GLY A 17 -3.65 4.88 26.21
CA GLY A 17 -2.39 4.32 26.69
C GLY A 17 -1.61 3.52 25.65
N ARG A 18 -2.15 3.29 24.45
CA ARG A 18 -1.46 2.58 23.36
C ARG A 18 -0.47 3.47 22.63
N TRP A 19 0.57 2.86 22.07
CA TRP A 19 1.63 3.52 21.33
C TRP A 19 1.41 3.39 19.82
N VAL A 20 1.56 4.49 19.09
CA VAL A 20 1.40 4.56 17.64
C VAL A 20 2.74 4.84 16.98
N ALA A 21 3.10 4.03 16.01
CA ALA A 21 4.16 4.30 15.04
C ALA A 21 3.52 4.75 13.72
N GLU A 22 3.91 5.92 13.23
CA GLU A 22 3.39 6.56 12.00
C GLU A 22 4.54 6.91 11.06
N VAL A 23 4.52 6.42 9.82
CA VAL A 23 5.48 6.80 8.78
C VAL A 23 4.75 7.42 7.59
N GLN A 24 5.39 8.37 6.93
CA GLN A 24 4.89 8.93 5.68
C GLN A 24 5.33 8.04 4.53
N LEU A 25 4.38 7.65 3.69
CA LEU A 25 4.64 6.89 2.47
C LEU A 25 4.80 7.85 1.28
N PRO A 26 5.41 7.40 0.17
CA PRO A 26 5.33 8.10 -1.10
C PRO A 26 3.88 8.45 -1.46
N ASN A 27 3.69 9.56 -2.17
CA ASN A 27 2.36 9.96 -2.63
C ASN A 27 1.78 8.89 -3.56
N ASP A 28 0.45 8.74 -3.58
CA ASP A 28 -0.21 7.91 -4.59
C ASP A 28 -0.07 8.52 -6.00
N HIS A 29 -0.52 7.76 -7.00
CA HIS A 29 -0.58 8.20 -8.39
C HIS A 29 -1.49 9.43 -8.63
N LEU A 30 -2.29 9.84 -7.65
CA LEU A 30 -3.12 11.04 -7.66
C LEU A 30 -2.48 12.21 -6.87
N GLY A 31 -1.22 12.05 -6.43
CA GLY A 31 -0.49 13.06 -5.65
C GLY A 31 -0.93 13.20 -4.20
N ARG A 32 -1.78 12.31 -3.69
CA ARG A 32 -2.29 12.36 -2.31
C ARG A 32 -1.26 11.79 -1.36
N ARG A 33 -1.11 12.47 -0.21
CA ARG A 33 -0.21 12.05 0.86
C ARG A 33 -0.72 10.78 1.51
N ARG A 34 0.13 9.76 1.59
CA ARG A 34 -0.18 8.50 2.26
C ARG A 34 0.60 8.40 3.56
N ARG A 35 -0.01 7.77 4.57
CA ARG A 35 0.63 7.51 5.86
C ARG A 35 0.31 6.10 6.31
N ARG A 36 1.28 5.43 6.94
CA ARG A 36 1.10 4.11 7.51
C ARG A 36 1.22 4.18 9.02
N LYS A 37 0.22 3.64 9.72
CA LYS A 37 0.13 3.65 11.18
C LYS A 37 0.07 2.23 11.73
N ARG A 38 0.74 2.01 12.86
CA ARG A 38 0.64 0.79 13.67
C ARG A 38 0.48 1.13 15.13
N THR A 39 -0.48 0.49 15.78
CA THR A 39 -0.76 0.70 17.20
C THR A 39 -0.37 -0.54 17.99
N VAL A 40 0.41 -0.37 19.05
CA VAL A 40 0.92 -1.44 19.92
C VAL A 40 0.81 -1.04 21.39
N LYS A 41 1.06 -2.00 22.28
CA LYS A 41 0.92 -1.79 23.72
C LYS A 41 2.12 -1.07 24.33
N THR A 42 3.31 -1.19 23.75
CA THR A 42 4.54 -0.66 24.34
C THR A 42 5.27 0.34 23.45
N LYS A 43 5.96 1.29 24.08
CA LYS A 43 6.81 2.28 23.39
C LYS A 43 7.91 1.61 22.56
N LYS A 44 8.59 0.63 23.16
CA LYS A 44 9.73 -0.08 22.55
C LYS A 44 9.32 -0.82 21.29
N GLU A 45 8.14 -1.44 21.28
CA GLU A 45 7.59 -2.05 20.07
C GLU A 45 7.26 -1.02 19.00
N ALA A 46 6.68 0.12 19.38
CA ALA A 46 6.34 1.18 18.43
C ALA A 46 7.60 1.76 17.77
N GLU A 47 8.66 2.00 18.54
CA GLU A 47 9.95 2.45 18.01
C GLU A 47 10.58 1.43 17.06
N ARG A 48 10.54 0.13 17.39
CA ARG A 48 11.02 -0.94 16.51
C ARG A 48 10.23 -0.98 15.21
N ILE A 49 8.90 -0.91 15.29
CA ILE A 49 8.03 -0.91 14.11
C ILE A 49 8.29 0.33 13.26
N CYS A 50 8.46 1.50 13.88
CA CYS A 50 8.78 2.75 13.17
C CYS A 50 10.09 2.63 12.38
N ARG A 51 11.15 2.11 13.02
CA ARG A 51 12.44 1.88 12.35
C ARG A 51 12.35 0.89 11.20
N ASN A 52 11.64 -0.23 11.40
CA ASN A 52 11.45 -1.23 10.35
C ASN A 52 10.69 -0.63 9.16
N LEU A 53 9.59 0.08 9.42
CA LEU A 53 8.81 0.73 8.38
C LEU A 53 9.63 1.75 7.58
N LEU A 54 10.54 2.50 8.23
CA LEU A 54 11.45 3.41 7.54
C LEU A 54 12.49 2.66 6.69
N ALA A 55 13.08 1.59 7.23
CA ALA A 55 14.04 0.76 6.50
C ALA A 55 13.41 0.05 5.29
N ASP A 56 12.15 -0.38 5.41
CA ASP A 56 11.37 -1.00 4.34
C ASP A 56 11.09 0.01 3.21
N ILE A 57 10.77 1.26 3.58
CA ILE A 57 10.59 2.37 2.62
C ILE A 57 11.91 2.68 1.91
N GLU A 58 13.01 2.80 2.65
CA GLU A 58 14.33 3.14 2.11
C GLU A 58 14.90 2.03 1.22
N SER A 59 14.67 0.77 1.57
CA SER A 59 15.12 -0.39 0.80
C SER A 59 14.21 -0.76 -0.37
N GLY A 60 13.07 -0.08 -0.54
CA GLY A 60 12.03 -0.45 -1.52
C GLY A 60 11.38 -1.82 -1.26
N ARG A 61 11.74 -2.48 -0.14
CA ARG A 61 11.21 -3.78 0.30
C ARG A 61 10.10 -3.56 1.30
N ILE A 62 9.06 -2.86 0.86
CA ILE A 62 7.82 -2.73 1.61
C ILE A 62 7.14 -4.12 1.66
N GLU A 63 7.66 -4.99 2.54
CA GLU A 63 7.17 -6.32 2.89
C GLU A 63 6.22 -6.15 4.08
N LEU A 64 4.95 -5.90 3.78
CA LEU A 64 4.04 -5.33 4.76
C LEU A 64 3.26 -6.41 5.51
N ASP A 65 3.78 -6.84 6.65
CA ASP A 65 3.01 -7.25 7.84
C ASP A 65 1.48 -7.10 7.65
N GLY A 66 0.80 -8.19 7.24
CA GLY A 66 -0.65 -8.40 7.15
C GLY A 66 -1.55 -7.36 6.47
N SER A 67 -1.05 -6.17 6.14
CA SER A 67 -1.81 -5.00 5.72
C SER A 67 -1.22 -4.35 4.48
N VAL A 68 -0.44 -5.09 3.68
CA VAL A 68 -0.27 -4.73 2.26
C VAL A 68 -1.69 -4.63 1.69
N THR A 69 -2.05 -3.50 1.08
CA THR A 69 -3.26 -3.46 0.26
C THR A 69 -2.96 -3.98 -1.14
N VAL A 70 -3.98 -4.38 -1.90
CA VAL A 70 -3.78 -4.79 -3.30
C VAL A 70 -3.06 -3.69 -4.09
N THR A 71 -3.37 -2.42 -3.82
CA THR A 71 -2.67 -1.27 -4.43
C THR A 71 -1.17 -1.28 -4.13
N ASP A 72 -0.81 -1.39 -2.85
CA ASP A 72 0.61 -1.38 -2.42
C ASP A 72 1.40 -2.51 -3.06
N TRP A 73 0.78 -3.69 -3.15
CA TRP A 73 1.40 -4.85 -3.76
C TRP A 73 1.61 -4.65 -5.26
N CYS A 74 0.57 -4.17 -5.98
CA CYS A 74 0.64 -3.91 -7.41
C CYS A 74 1.70 -2.86 -7.75
N GLU A 75 1.80 -1.78 -6.97
CA GLU A 75 2.84 -0.75 -7.15
C GLU A 75 4.25 -1.35 -6.97
N THR A 76 4.45 -2.17 -5.93
CA THR A 76 5.73 -2.84 -5.66
C THR A 76 6.09 -3.82 -6.79
N TRP A 77 5.11 -4.59 -7.26
CA TRP A 77 5.28 -5.53 -8.36
C TRP A 77 5.63 -4.83 -9.69
N LEU A 78 4.95 -3.74 -10.02
CA LEU A 78 5.20 -2.94 -11.23
C LEU A 78 6.57 -2.25 -11.21
N ALA A 79 7.04 -1.82 -10.03
CA ALA A 79 8.33 -1.15 -9.86
C ALA A 79 9.52 -2.11 -9.88
N GLY A 80 9.33 -3.35 -9.42
CA GLY A 80 10.38 -4.38 -9.33
C GLY A 80 10.19 -5.50 -10.34
N ALA A 81 9.54 -6.58 -9.90
CA ALA A 81 9.48 -7.86 -10.61
C ALA A 81 8.94 -7.77 -12.05
N ALA A 82 7.96 -6.90 -12.30
CA ALA A 82 7.42 -6.71 -13.65
C ALA A 82 8.46 -6.15 -14.62
N ARG A 83 9.36 -5.25 -14.18
CA ARG A 83 10.41 -4.68 -15.04
C ARG A 83 11.54 -5.66 -15.34
N LEU A 84 11.75 -6.65 -14.47
CA LEU A 84 12.76 -7.69 -14.67
C LEU A 84 12.32 -8.73 -15.71
N THR A 85 11.01 -8.90 -15.91
CA THR A 85 10.43 -9.98 -16.71
C THR A 85 9.69 -9.50 -17.95
N CYS A 86 9.22 -8.25 -17.95
CA CYS A 86 8.40 -7.69 -19.00
C CYS A 86 9.05 -6.45 -19.63
N LYS A 87 8.81 -6.26 -20.94
CA LYS A 87 9.21 -5.03 -21.64
C LYS A 87 8.44 -3.83 -21.07
N GLU A 88 9.03 -2.63 -21.16
CA GLU A 88 8.43 -1.40 -20.62
C GLU A 88 6.99 -1.16 -21.10
N ARG A 89 6.71 -1.42 -22.38
CA ARG A 89 5.36 -1.30 -22.95
C ARG A 89 4.35 -2.21 -22.27
N THR A 90 4.76 -3.42 -21.91
CA THR A 90 3.92 -4.39 -21.19
C THR A 90 3.67 -3.94 -19.76
N VAL A 91 4.70 -3.43 -19.07
CA VAL A 91 4.56 -2.86 -17.71
C VAL A 91 3.59 -1.67 -17.72
N ALA A 92 3.69 -0.80 -18.73
CA ALA A 92 2.76 0.31 -18.91
C ALA A 92 1.32 -0.16 -19.16
N GLY A 93 1.14 -1.21 -19.97
CA GLY A 93 -0.16 -1.85 -20.20
C GLY A 93 -0.77 -2.44 -18.92
N TYR A 94 0.03 -3.15 -18.12
CA TYR A 94 -0.40 -3.66 -16.82
C TYR A 94 -0.80 -2.54 -15.87
N LYS A 95 0.02 -1.48 -15.77
CA LYS A 95 -0.32 -0.30 -14.96
C LYS A 95 -1.67 0.28 -15.36
N TYR A 96 -1.89 0.48 -16.67
CA TYR A 96 -3.14 1.02 -17.18
C TYR A 96 -4.34 0.13 -16.82
N ALA A 97 -4.24 -1.19 -17.03
CA ALA A 97 -5.32 -2.11 -16.71
C ALA A 97 -5.61 -2.16 -15.20
N LEU A 98 -4.56 -2.16 -14.38
CA LEU A 98 -4.68 -2.17 -12.92
C LEU A 98 -5.36 -0.89 -12.41
N ASP A 99 -4.87 0.28 -12.82
CA ASP A 99 -5.40 1.58 -12.39
C ASP A 99 -6.87 1.78 -12.81
N ARG A 100 -7.21 1.33 -14.03
CA ARG A 100 -8.53 1.56 -14.59
C ARG A 100 -9.59 0.57 -14.13
N TRP A 101 -9.23 -0.71 -13.98
CA TRP A 101 -10.23 -1.78 -13.82
C TRP A 101 -10.11 -2.56 -12.51
N VAL A 102 -8.93 -2.64 -11.89
CA VAL A 102 -8.70 -3.53 -10.74
C VAL A 102 -8.67 -2.73 -9.44
N LEU A 103 -7.77 -1.75 -9.36
CA LEU A 103 -7.53 -0.97 -8.15
C LEU A 103 -8.76 -0.18 -7.65
N PRO A 104 -9.66 0.34 -8.51
CA PRO A 104 -10.88 1.01 -8.04
C PRO A 104 -11.80 0.10 -7.21
N HIS A 105 -11.80 -1.20 -7.48
CA HIS A 105 -12.73 -2.16 -6.85
C HIS A 105 -12.07 -2.88 -5.69
N VAL A 106 -10.84 -3.34 -5.87
CA VAL A 106 -10.16 -4.21 -4.88
C VAL A 106 -8.92 -3.58 -4.25
N GLY A 107 -8.47 -2.44 -4.75
CA GLY A 107 -7.23 -1.78 -4.34
C GLY A 107 -7.16 -1.45 -2.85
N ARG A 108 -8.32 -1.24 -2.20
CA ARG A 108 -8.43 -0.92 -0.77
C ARG A 108 -8.31 -2.14 0.15
N TYR A 109 -8.56 -3.35 -0.35
CA TYR A 109 -8.53 -4.55 0.49
C TYR A 109 -7.08 -4.91 0.81
N GLN A 110 -6.89 -5.43 2.01
CA GLN A 110 -5.62 -6.05 2.37
C GLN A 110 -5.43 -7.32 1.54
N LEU A 111 -4.22 -7.59 1.08
CA LEU A 111 -3.91 -8.74 0.25
C LEU A 111 -4.30 -10.06 0.94
N ARG A 112 -4.10 -10.16 2.27
CA ARG A 112 -4.55 -11.31 3.09
C ARG A 112 -6.07 -11.46 3.23
N GLN A 113 -6.82 -10.39 3.00
CA GLN A 113 -8.28 -10.36 3.09
C GLN A 113 -8.94 -10.42 1.71
N LEU A 114 -8.14 -10.42 0.64
CA LEU A 114 -8.64 -10.60 -0.70
C LEU A 114 -9.13 -12.04 -0.84
N HIS A 115 -10.36 -12.20 -1.30
CA HIS A 115 -11.01 -13.50 -1.50
C HIS A 115 -11.89 -13.46 -2.74
N VAL A 116 -12.35 -14.63 -3.19
CA VAL A 116 -13.09 -14.80 -4.45
C VAL A 116 -14.29 -13.86 -4.55
N GLY A 117 -15.13 -13.77 -3.50
CA GLY A 117 -16.26 -12.83 -3.48
C GLY A 117 -15.93 -11.33 -3.70
N HIS A 118 -14.70 -10.87 -3.43
CA HIS A 118 -14.28 -9.51 -3.81
C HIS A 118 -14.03 -9.40 -5.32
N ILE A 119 -13.52 -10.46 -5.94
CA ILE A 119 -13.27 -10.55 -7.38
C ILE A 119 -14.59 -10.70 -8.15
N GLU A 120 -15.51 -11.53 -7.66
CA GLU A 120 -16.84 -11.68 -8.27
C GLU A 120 -17.60 -10.36 -8.29
N LYS A 121 -17.60 -9.62 -7.16
CA LYS A 121 -18.22 -8.28 -7.10
C LYS A 121 -17.60 -7.29 -8.08
N MET A 122 -16.28 -7.34 -8.25
CA MET A 122 -15.57 -6.53 -9.25
C MET A 122 -16.03 -6.92 -10.67
N GLN A 123 -16.05 -8.21 -10.99
CA GLN A 123 -16.48 -8.71 -12.30
C GLN A 123 -17.93 -8.30 -12.62
N THR A 124 -18.85 -8.45 -11.67
CA THR A 124 -20.23 -7.96 -11.81
C THR A 124 -20.27 -6.46 -12.08
N SER A 125 -19.50 -5.66 -11.33
CA SER A 125 -19.46 -4.20 -11.52
C SER A 125 -18.92 -3.81 -12.90
N LEU A 126 -17.95 -4.56 -13.44
CA LEU A 126 -17.40 -4.33 -14.78
C LEU A 126 -18.38 -4.73 -15.89
N LEU A 127 -19.11 -5.84 -15.70
CA LEU A 127 -20.18 -6.26 -16.60
C LEU A 127 -21.33 -5.23 -16.64
N ASP A 128 -21.75 -4.73 -15.48
CA ASP A 128 -22.79 -3.69 -15.37
C ASP A 128 -22.36 -2.38 -16.03
N ALA A 129 -21.06 -2.09 -16.04
CA ALA A 129 -20.48 -0.96 -16.76
C ALA A 129 -20.34 -1.18 -18.29
N GLY A 130 -20.83 -2.30 -18.81
CA GLY A 130 -20.84 -2.62 -20.24
C GLY A 130 -19.49 -3.09 -20.80
N LEU A 131 -18.56 -3.51 -19.94
CA LEU A 131 -17.28 -4.06 -20.37
C LEU A 131 -17.44 -5.56 -20.62
N SER A 132 -17.14 -5.98 -21.84
CA SER A 132 -17.13 -7.39 -22.22
C SER A 132 -16.04 -8.15 -21.48
N VAL A 133 -16.40 -9.28 -20.87
CA VAL A 133 -15.44 -10.30 -20.42
C VAL A 133 -14.89 -10.96 -21.69
N GLY A 134 -13.78 -10.43 -22.19
CA GLY A 134 -13.06 -10.96 -23.35
C GLY A 134 -12.15 -12.11 -22.97
#